data_AF-A0A7S4UR68-F1
#
_entry.id   AF-A0A7S4UR68-F1
#
_cell.length_a   1.000
_cell.length_b   1.000
_cell.length_c   1.000
_cell.angle_alpha   90.00
_cell.angle_beta   90.00
_cell.angle_gamma   90.00
#
_symmetry.space_group_name_H-M   'P 1'
#
loop_
_entity.id
_entity.type
_entity.pdbx_description
1 polymer ?
#
loop_
_entity_poly.entity_id
_entity_poly.type
_entity_poly.pdbx_seq_one_letter_code
_entity_poly.pdbx_strand_id
1 'polypeptide(L)'
;MGAGPCFCVARDRNKPGTMPPGERLCVRSMAGDVLLSARRSEASSLKVSELRERLASQAAQQERGQIALVISGKVLGEDMTLGSLWPAGRSLDVQLVVQAQEWTPELPVMYPQLTVPSANTRVALPVEDLEAGAFTADITGINGAALLTVVVDARGSIEVKLFGEDAVVARVTPELAVFRQDGSHVGTIAVDDDEYRLEGEGGLKILAMAPEPESAVLIFTSMYGGQLEKCAKVLPPGPDTSPPDHFLVEVMPSVDTVLILACFLARVVHLLNSDDD
;
A
#
# COMPACT_ATOMS: atom_id res chain seq x y z
N MET A 1 1.75 -23.03 6.98
CA MET A 1 0.73 -22.47 7.89
C MET A 1 1.45 -21.68 8.97
N GLY A 2 1.86 -20.46 8.66
CA GLY A 2 2.30 -19.47 9.65
C GLY A 2 1.25 -18.38 9.64
N ALA A 3 0.65 -18.10 10.80
CA ALA A 3 -0.32 -17.03 10.92
C ALA A 3 0.38 -15.69 10.63
N GLY A 4 -0.15 -14.91 9.69
CA GLY A 4 0.19 -13.49 9.53
C GLY A 4 -0.20 -12.73 10.80
N PRO A 5 0.60 -11.76 11.27
CA PRO A 5 0.32 -11.07 12.52
C PRO A 5 -0.83 -10.06 12.36
N CYS A 6 -1.96 -10.33 13.01
CA CYS A 6 -3.03 -9.35 13.23
C CYS A 6 -2.55 -8.17 14.08
N PHE A 7 -2.93 -6.96 13.68
CA PHE A 7 -2.67 -5.73 14.43
C PHE A 7 -3.57 -5.65 15.67
N CYS A 8 -2.98 -5.66 16.87
CA CYS A 8 -3.66 -5.31 18.12
C CYS A 8 -2.95 -4.13 18.79
N VAL A 9 -3.61 -2.97 18.82
CA VAL A 9 -3.22 -1.85 19.68
C VAL A 9 -3.65 -2.20 21.11
N ALA A 10 -2.82 -2.96 21.82
CA ALA A 10 -3.04 -3.24 23.23
C ALA A 10 -2.62 -2.02 24.06
N ARG A 11 -3.61 -1.27 24.58
CA ARG A 11 -3.38 -0.37 25.72
C ARG A 11 -3.05 -1.22 26.94
N ASP A 12 -1.77 -1.23 27.32
CA ASP A 12 -1.30 -1.87 28.54
C ASP A 12 -1.96 -1.19 29.76
N ARG A 13 -2.99 -1.83 30.33
CA ARG A 13 -3.62 -1.40 31.59
C ARG A 13 -2.85 -2.01 32.75
N ASN A 14 -1.97 -1.20 33.33
CA ASN A 14 -1.44 -1.24 34.70
C ASN A 14 -1.17 -2.61 35.34
N LYS A 15 0.12 -3.00 35.40
CA LYS A 15 0.63 -3.81 36.53
C LYS A 15 0.98 -2.91 37.72
N PRO A 16 0.75 -3.33 38.98
CA PRO A 16 1.07 -2.50 40.16
C PRO A 16 2.59 -2.33 40.30
N GLY A 17 3.06 -1.08 40.44
CA GLY A 17 4.49 -0.70 40.50
C GLY A 17 4.98 0.14 39.31
N THR A 18 4.09 0.48 38.38
CA THR A 18 4.38 1.19 37.13
C THR A 18 4.67 2.68 37.34
N MET A 19 5.84 3.11 36.82
CA MET A 19 6.17 4.51 36.55
C MET A 19 5.03 5.24 35.82
N PRO A 20 4.88 6.56 36.00
CA PRO A 20 3.80 7.32 35.37
C PRO A 20 3.80 7.11 33.85
N PRO A 21 2.63 6.86 33.24
CA PRO A 21 2.52 6.47 31.83
C PRO A 21 3.13 7.49 30.84
N GLY A 22 3.35 8.73 31.25
CA GLY A 22 3.94 9.79 30.42
C GLY A 22 5.47 9.78 30.28
N GLU A 23 6.19 8.83 30.89
CA GLU A 23 7.66 8.85 30.96
C GLU A 23 8.36 7.65 30.32
N ARG A 24 7.64 6.82 29.56
CA ARG A 24 8.22 5.61 28.94
C ARG A 24 8.14 5.62 27.42
N LEU A 25 9.27 5.26 26.82
CA LEU A 25 9.39 4.85 25.42
C LEU A 25 9.14 3.35 25.40
N CYS A 26 8.25 2.91 24.53
CA CYS A 26 8.06 1.50 24.24
C CYS A 26 8.27 1.32 22.75
N VAL A 27 9.33 0.59 22.39
CA VAL A 27 9.52 0.10 21.03
C VAL A 27 9.00 -1.32 20.97
N ARG A 28 8.07 -1.58 20.07
CA ARG A 28 7.47 -2.90 19.89
C ARG A 28 7.77 -3.47 18.51
N SER A 29 7.92 -4.78 18.42
CA SER A 29 7.90 -5.51 17.14
C SER A 29 6.51 -5.47 16.53
N MET A 30 6.39 -5.88 15.26
CA MET A 30 5.09 -6.08 14.61
C MET A 30 4.23 -7.14 15.32
N ALA A 31 4.86 -8.12 15.98
CA ALA A 31 4.16 -9.12 16.80
C ALA A 31 3.68 -8.58 18.17
N GLY A 32 3.97 -7.31 18.48
CA GLY A 32 3.57 -6.65 19.73
C GLY A 32 4.56 -6.83 20.90
N ASP A 33 5.64 -7.59 20.70
CA ASP A 33 6.69 -7.80 21.70
C ASP A 33 7.43 -6.51 22.00
N VAL A 34 7.66 -6.23 23.28
CA VAL A 34 8.44 -5.06 23.69
C VAL A 34 9.93 -5.35 23.47
N LEU A 35 10.50 -4.73 22.44
CA LEU A 35 11.91 -4.87 22.09
C LEU A 35 12.79 -3.96 22.96
N LEU A 36 12.30 -2.74 23.24
CA LEU A 36 13.02 -1.78 24.07
C LEU A 36 12.04 -0.97 24.92
N SER A 37 12.38 -0.81 26.19
CA SER A 37 11.69 0.12 27.08
C SER A 37 12.69 0.99 27.82
N ALA A 38 12.55 2.30 27.71
CA ALA A 38 13.46 3.28 28.31
C ALA A 38 12.70 4.45 28.94
N ARG A 39 13.30 5.10 29.94
CA ARG A 39 12.73 6.32 30.52
C ARG A 39 12.91 7.50 29.58
N ARG A 40 12.02 8.49 29.66
CA ARG A 40 12.12 9.71 28.85
C ARG A 40 13.44 10.44 29.06
N SER A 41 13.91 10.54 30.30
CA SER A 41 15.21 11.16 30.61
C SER A 41 16.41 10.45 29.97
N GLU A 42 16.29 9.16 29.68
CA GLU A 42 17.35 8.33 29.09
C GLU A 42 17.29 8.33 27.56
N ALA A 43 16.09 8.41 27.00
CA ALA A 43 15.85 8.29 25.58
C ALA A 43 15.62 9.63 24.86
N SER A 44 15.35 10.73 25.56
CA SER A 44 15.04 12.02 24.92
C SER A 44 16.19 12.57 24.06
N SER A 45 17.44 12.27 24.41
CA SER A 45 18.62 12.66 23.64
C SER A 45 19.02 11.66 22.56
N LEU A 46 18.41 10.48 22.53
CA LEU A 46 18.76 9.41 21.60
C LEU A 46 18.32 9.81 20.19
N LYS A 47 19.22 9.68 19.22
CA LYS A 47 18.85 9.81 17.80
C LYS A 47 18.11 8.56 17.33
N VAL A 48 17.29 8.72 16.29
CA VAL A 48 16.63 7.60 15.60
C VAL A 48 17.65 6.60 15.05
N SER A 49 18.78 7.07 14.50
CA SER A 49 19.88 6.20 14.06
C SER A 49 20.49 5.35 15.18
N GLU A 50 20.75 5.95 16.35
CA GLU A 50 21.28 5.24 17.52
C GLU A 50 20.27 4.24 18.09
N LEU A 51 18.98 4.59 18.12
CA LEU A 51 17.92 3.68 18.53
C LEU A 51 17.86 2.48 17.58
N ARG A 52 17.95 2.73 16.28
CA ARG A 52 17.95 1.69 15.24
C ARG A 52 19.14 0.75 15.40
N GLU A 53 20.34 1.28 15.63
CA GLU A 53 21.54 0.46 15.85
C GLU A 53 21.41 -0.43 17.10
N ARG A 54 20.87 0.12 18.20
CA ARG A 54 20.58 -0.66 19.42
C ARG A 54 19.60 -1.79 19.15
N LEU A 55 18.51 -1.51 18.44
CA LEU A 55 17.51 -2.52 18.09
C LEU A 55 18.08 -3.56 17.13
N ALA A 56 18.90 -3.15 16.15
CA ALA A 56 19.59 -4.05 15.23
C ALA A 56 20.57 -4.99 15.95
N SER A 57 21.21 -4.52 17.03
CA SER A 57 22.10 -5.34 17.85
C SER A 57 21.36 -6.35 18.74
N GLN A 58 20.07 -6.10 19.02
CA GLN A 58 19.22 -6.94 19.87
C GLN A 58 18.34 -7.92 19.07
N ALA A 59 17.94 -7.54 17.86
CA ALA A 59 17.25 -8.43 16.93
C ALA A 59 18.21 -9.59 16.58
N ALA A 60 17.73 -10.83 16.72
CA ALA A 60 18.52 -12.01 16.37
C ALA A 60 19.04 -11.90 14.93
N GLN A 61 20.17 -12.56 14.63
CA GLN A 61 20.91 -12.49 13.35
C GLN A 61 20.06 -12.63 12.06
N GLN A 62 18.82 -13.08 12.14
CA GLN A 62 17.89 -13.28 11.02
C GLN A 62 17.15 -12.02 10.51
N GLU A 63 17.17 -10.90 11.25
CA GLU A 63 16.42 -9.68 10.87
C GLU A 63 17.31 -8.45 10.65
N ARG A 64 18.52 -8.66 10.11
CA ARG A 64 19.46 -7.57 9.77
C ARG A 64 19.05 -6.75 8.52
N GLY A 65 17.76 -6.72 8.17
CA GLY A 65 17.21 -5.83 7.15
C GLY A 65 17.23 -4.37 7.61
N GLN A 66 16.90 -3.44 6.71
CA GLN A 66 16.77 -2.03 7.07
C GLN A 66 15.62 -1.86 8.08
N ILE A 67 15.96 -1.58 9.34
CA ILE A 67 14.96 -1.36 10.39
C ILE A 67 14.39 0.05 10.23
N ALA A 68 13.13 0.18 9.85
CA ALA A 68 12.42 1.45 9.90
C ALA A 68 11.74 1.63 11.27
N LEU A 69 11.78 2.85 11.79
CA LEU A 69 11.08 3.22 13.01
C LEU A 69 9.89 4.09 12.61
N VAL A 70 8.69 3.71 13.06
CA VAL A 70 7.44 4.37 12.70
C VAL A 70 6.72 4.88 13.94
N ILE A 71 6.25 6.13 13.90
CA ILE A 71 5.37 6.71 14.93
C ILE A 71 4.11 7.23 14.24
N SER A 72 2.95 6.73 14.67
CA SER A 72 1.64 7.13 14.12
C SER A 72 1.61 7.05 12.59
N GLY A 73 2.18 5.98 12.02
CA GLY A 73 2.25 5.76 10.56
C GLY A 73 3.33 6.54 9.81
N LYS A 74 4.15 7.37 10.49
CA LYS A 74 5.25 8.11 9.85
C LYS A 74 6.61 7.49 10.13
N VAL A 75 7.37 7.23 9.08
CA VAL A 75 8.77 6.81 9.17
C VAL A 75 9.61 7.96 9.73
N LEU A 76 10.43 7.67 10.74
CA LEU A 76 11.28 8.65 11.38
C LEU A 76 12.59 8.87 10.62
N GLY A 77 12.99 10.13 10.45
CA GLY A 77 14.29 10.50 9.89
C GLY A 77 15.44 10.22 10.86
N GLU A 78 16.61 9.87 10.34
CA GLU A 78 17.75 9.36 11.13
C GLU A 78 18.31 10.37 12.14
N ASP A 79 18.32 11.65 11.78
CA ASP A 79 18.84 12.74 12.62
C ASP A 79 17.84 13.27 13.65
N MET A 80 16.60 12.77 13.64
CA MET A 80 15.60 13.19 14.62
C MET A 80 15.97 12.65 16.01
N THR A 81 15.83 13.49 17.03
CA THR A 81 15.93 13.05 18.43
C THR A 81 14.55 12.63 18.92
N LEU A 82 14.47 11.55 19.70
CA LEU A 82 13.20 11.11 20.26
C LEU A 82 12.54 12.19 21.13
N GLY A 83 13.33 13.03 21.81
CA GLY A 83 12.81 14.15 22.58
C GLY A 83 11.99 15.15 21.77
N SER A 84 12.35 15.39 20.50
CA SER A 84 11.58 16.25 19.58
C SER A 84 10.26 15.62 19.13
N LEU A 85 10.21 14.28 19.11
CA LEU A 85 9.05 13.48 18.72
C LEU A 85 8.13 13.14 19.91
N TRP A 86 8.59 13.35 21.14
CA TRP A 86 7.95 12.87 22.35
C TRP A 86 7.21 13.99 23.11
N PRO A 87 5.89 14.14 22.91
CA PRO A 87 5.11 15.14 23.60
C PRO A 87 5.11 14.93 25.12
N ALA A 88 5.17 16.03 25.88
CA ALA A 88 5.23 15.96 27.34
C ALA A 88 4.01 15.29 27.95
N GLY A 89 4.24 14.38 28.90
CA GLY A 89 3.18 13.69 29.64
C GLY A 89 2.47 12.58 28.86
N ARG A 90 2.97 12.17 27.70
CA ARG A 90 2.42 11.04 26.92
C ARG A 90 3.45 9.94 26.74
N SER A 91 3.00 8.69 26.63
CA SER A 91 3.85 7.60 26.17
C SER A 91 4.19 7.81 24.69
N LEU A 92 5.39 7.41 24.28
CA LEU A 92 5.74 7.33 22.87
C LEU A 92 5.80 5.86 22.49
N ASP A 93 4.83 5.42 21.69
CA ASP A 93 4.83 4.09 21.09
C ASP A 93 5.51 4.18 19.72
N VAL A 94 6.62 3.46 19.58
CA VAL A 94 7.37 3.35 18.33
C VAL A 94 7.23 1.93 17.82
N GLN A 95 6.75 1.79 16.59
CA GLN A 95 6.69 0.49 15.94
C GLN A 95 8.00 0.25 15.18
N LEU A 96 8.62 -0.89 15.45
CA LEU A 96 9.74 -1.40 14.69
C LEU A 96 9.19 -2.17 13.49
N VAL A 97 9.51 -1.67 12.30
CA VAL A 97 9.22 -2.34 11.04
C VAL A 97 10.55 -2.84 10.50
N VAL A 98 10.81 -4.14 10.59
CA VAL A 98 11.91 -4.76 9.85
C VAL A 98 11.52 -4.67 8.38
N GLN A 99 12.14 -3.77 7.60
CA GLN A 99 11.97 -3.79 6.15
C GLN A 99 12.79 -4.98 5.63
N ALA A 100 12.20 -6.17 5.69
CA ALA A 100 12.70 -7.36 5.04
C ALA A 100 12.15 -7.53 3.62
N GLN A 101 11.39 -6.56 3.12
CA GLN A 101 11.01 -6.48 1.71
C GLN A 101 11.52 -5.16 1.16
N GLU A 102 12.64 -5.24 0.45
CA GLU A 102 13.19 -4.11 -0.29
C GLU A 102 12.11 -3.69 -1.31
N TRP A 103 11.62 -2.46 -1.16
CA TRP A 103 10.71 -1.89 -2.14
C TRP A 103 11.50 -1.53 -3.39
N THR A 104 10.85 -1.59 -4.56
CA THR A 104 11.45 -0.96 -5.73
C THR A 104 11.53 0.56 -5.51
N PRO A 105 12.64 1.21 -5.88
CA PRO A 105 12.83 2.64 -5.61
C PRO A 105 11.90 3.53 -6.44
N GLU A 106 11.37 3.01 -7.55
CA GLU A 106 10.51 3.72 -8.49
C GLU A 106 9.34 2.84 -8.91
N LEU A 107 8.22 3.50 -9.22
CA LEU A 107 7.05 2.84 -9.80
C LEU A 107 7.26 2.58 -11.29
N PRO A 108 6.96 1.37 -11.78
CA PRO A 108 6.94 1.09 -13.21
C PRO A 108 5.97 2.01 -13.95
N VAL A 109 6.42 2.52 -15.10
CA VAL A 109 5.55 3.22 -16.05
C VAL A 109 5.16 2.24 -17.14
N MET A 110 3.85 2.08 -17.38
CA MET A 110 3.28 1.21 -18.40
C MET A 110 2.88 2.01 -19.64
N TYR A 111 2.28 3.17 -19.44
CA TYR A 111 1.82 4.06 -20.49
C TYR A 111 2.06 5.54 -20.12
N PRO A 112 3.25 6.09 -20.46
CA PRO A 112 3.69 7.41 -20.01
C PRO A 112 2.74 8.57 -20.34
N GLN A 113 1.95 8.46 -21.39
CA GLN A 113 1.02 9.51 -21.83
C GLN A 113 -0.13 9.73 -20.86
N LEU A 114 -0.41 8.76 -19.95
CA LEU A 114 -1.40 8.89 -18.88
C LEU A 114 -0.76 9.14 -17.50
N THR A 115 0.52 9.49 -17.49
CA THR A 115 1.24 9.95 -16.30
C THR A 115 1.25 11.47 -16.29
N VAL A 116 0.36 12.08 -15.49
CA VAL A 116 0.21 13.55 -15.44
C VAL A 116 1.08 14.10 -14.29
N PRO A 117 2.14 14.88 -14.56
CA PRO A 117 3.10 15.25 -13.51
C PRO A 117 2.57 16.22 -12.46
N SER A 118 1.56 17.02 -12.82
CA SER A 118 1.14 18.20 -12.03
C SER A 118 -0.31 18.14 -11.53
N ALA A 119 -1.03 17.06 -11.79
CA ALA A 119 -2.43 16.93 -11.42
C ALA A 119 -2.79 15.46 -11.16
N ASN A 120 -3.81 15.25 -10.34
CA ASN A 120 -4.38 13.92 -10.14
C ASN A 120 -5.13 13.50 -11.40
N THR A 121 -4.92 12.27 -11.84
CA THR A 121 -5.79 11.66 -12.86
C THR A 121 -6.98 11.03 -12.17
N ARG A 122 -8.18 11.30 -12.67
CA ARG A 122 -9.43 10.72 -12.16
C ARG A 122 -10.13 9.97 -13.27
N VAL A 123 -10.43 8.70 -13.00
CA VAL A 123 -11.14 7.83 -13.92
C VAL A 123 -12.28 7.11 -13.21
N ALA A 124 -13.36 6.89 -13.94
CA ALA A 124 -14.56 6.22 -13.44
C ALA A 124 -14.73 4.86 -14.12
N LEU A 125 -15.09 3.84 -13.34
CA LEU A 125 -15.33 2.48 -13.79
C LEU A 125 -16.75 2.04 -13.41
N PRO A 126 -17.60 1.62 -14.37
CA PRO A 126 -18.97 1.20 -14.11
C PRO A 126 -19.02 -0.10 -13.28
N VAL A 127 -19.97 -0.17 -12.35
CA VAL A 127 -20.16 -1.35 -11.47
C VAL A 127 -20.84 -2.49 -12.19
N GLU A 128 -21.82 -2.20 -13.05
CA GLU A 128 -22.67 -3.19 -13.72
C GLU A 128 -21.87 -4.25 -14.50
N ASP A 129 -20.76 -3.83 -15.11
CA ASP A 129 -19.91 -4.71 -15.90
C ASP A 129 -19.09 -5.67 -15.03
N LEU A 130 -18.70 -5.24 -13.82
CA LEU A 130 -17.86 -6.05 -12.93
C LEU A 130 -18.59 -7.30 -12.46
N GLU A 131 -19.91 -7.28 -12.34
CA GLU A 131 -20.71 -8.42 -11.88
C GLU A 131 -20.87 -9.52 -12.95
N ALA A 132 -20.57 -9.24 -14.22
CA ALA A 132 -20.86 -10.15 -15.34
C ALA A 132 -19.81 -11.27 -15.53
N GLY A 133 -18.69 -11.25 -14.80
CA GLY A 133 -17.59 -12.23 -14.91
C GLY A 133 -16.74 -12.13 -16.18
N ALA A 134 -17.35 -11.79 -17.32
CA ALA A 134 -16.68 -11.40 -18.55
C ALA A 134 -17.38 -10.17 -19.15
N PHE A 135 -16.62 -9.11 -19.44
CA PHE A 135 -17.19 -7.84 -19.86
C PHE A 135 -16.23 -7.01 -20.71
N THR A 136 -16.79 -5.99 -21.34
CA THR A 136 -16.02 -4.92 -21.98
C THR A 136 -16.60 -3.60 -21.53
N ALA A 137 -15.79 -2.78 -20.88
CA ALA A 137 -16.21 -1.53 -20.27
C ALA A 137 -15.28 -0.38 -20.68
N ASP A 138 -15.86 0.78 -20.94
CA ASP A 138 -15.10 1.99 -21.18
C ASP A 138 -14.81 2.69 -19.85
N ILE A 139 -13.54 3.00 -19.64
CA ILE A 139 -13.08 3.83 -18.55
C ILE A 139 -13.08 5.27 -19.01
N THR A 140 -13.85 6.10 -18.31
CA THR A 140 -13.99 7.52 -18.64
C THR A 140 -13.16 8.38 -17.70
N GLY A 141 -12.64 9.49 -18.23
CA GLY A 141 -12.14 10.58 -17.40
C GLY A 141 -13.30 11.31 -16.72
N ILE A 142 -13.00 12.17 -15.75
CA ILE A 142 -14.03 12.94 -15.00
C ILE A 142 -14.91 13.85 -15.88
N ASN A 143 -14.47 14.18 -17.09
CA ASN A 143 -15.26 14.93 -18.08
C ASN A 143 -16.22 14.04 -18.90
N GLY A 144 -16.28 12.74 -18.60
CA GLY A 144 -17.07 11.74 -19.34
C GLY A 144 -16.45 11.28 -20.65
N ALA A 145 -15.26 11.78 -21.03
CA ALA A 145 -14.57 11.30 -22.22
C ALA A 145 -13.97 9.92 -21.96
N ALA A 146 -14.24 8.95 -22.83
CA ALA A 146 -13.62 7.64 -22.75
C ALA A 146 -12.11 7.75 -23.03
N LEU A 147 -11.31 7.13 -22.17
CA LEU A 147 -9.84 7.17 -22.22
C LEU A 147 -9.26 5.79 -22.51
N LEU A 148 -9.82 4.77 -21.86
CA LEU A 148 -9.37 3.39 -21.95
C LEU A 148 -10.58 2.48 -22.14
N THR A 149 -10.36 1.31 -22.73
CA THR A 149 -11.33 0.22 -22.76
C THR A 149 -10.71 -0.98 -22.03
N VAL A 150 -11.46 -1.55 -21.09
CA VAL A 150 -11.08 -2.77 -20.38
C VAL A 150 -11.86 -3.93 -20.97
N VAL A 151 -11.16 -5.03 -21.22
CA VAL A 151 -11.77 -6.30 -21.61
C VAL A 151 -11.38 -7.33 -20.56
N VAL A 152 -12.38 -7.95 -19.93
CA VAL A 152 -12.20 -9.09 -19.03
C VAL A 152 -12.82 -10.31 -19.69
N ASP A 153 -12.03 -11.37 -19.87
CA ASP A 153 -12.53 -12.62 -20.42
C ASP A 153 -13.08 -13.57 -19.33
N ALA A 154 -13.77 -14.63 -19.75
CA ALA A 154 -14.36 -15.61 -18.85
C ALA A 154 -13.34 -16.43 -18.03
N ARG A 155 -12.04 -16.27 -18.27
CA ARG A 155 -10.97 -16.88 -17.48
C ARG A 155 -10.39 -15.91 -16.45
N GLY A 156 -10.86 -14.66 -16.42
CA GLY A 156 -10.32 -13.61 -15.58
C GLY A 156 -9.07 -12.93 -16.16
N SER A 157 -8.74 -13.14 -17.44
CA SER A 157 -7.69 -12.36 -18.10
C SER A 157 -8.19 -10.96 -18.38
N ILE A 158 -7.34 -9.96 -18.16
CA ILE A 158 -7.67 -8.55 -18.29
C ILE A 158 -6.78 -7.92 -19.36
N GLU A 159 -7.38 -7.25 -20.34
CA GLU A 159 -6.68 -6.36 -21.26
C GLU A 159 -7.13 -4.93 -21.03
N VAL A 160 -6.18 -4.00 -20.90
CA VAL A 160 -6.45 -2.56 -20.91
C VAL A 160 -5.98 -2.01 -22.26
N LYS A 161 -6.87 -1.32 -22.96
CA LYS A 161 -6.67 -0.77 -24.31
C LYS A 161 -6.89 0.72 -24.32
N LEU A 162 -6.32 1.41 -25.30
CA LEU A 162 -6.70 2.80 -25.57
C LEU A 162 -8.10 2.83 -26.19
N PHE A 163 -8.93 3.77 -25.73
CA PHE A 163 -10.29 3.87 -26.26
C PHE A 163 -10.28 4.12 -27.78
N GLY A 164 -11.05 3.31 -28.51
CA GLY A 164 -11.15 3.39 -29.97
C GLY A 164 -9.96 2.80 -30.74
N GLU A 165 -8.99 2.19 -30.06
CA GLU A 165 -7.85 1.51 -30.67
C GLU A 165 -7.77 0.05 -30.23
N ASP A 166 -7.24 -0.82 -31.10
CA ASP A 166 -6.94 -2.22 -30.75
C ASP A 166 -5.61 -2.36 -29.98
N ALA A 167 -4.94 -1.25 -29.67
CA ALA A 167 -3.67 -1.22 -28.97
C ALA A 167 -3.83 -1.55 -27.47
N VAL A 168 -3.34 -2.72 -27.07
CA VAL A 168 -3.27 -3.14 -25.67
C VAL A 168 -2.09 -2.45 -24.98
N VAL A 169 -2.36 -1.71 -23.90
CA VAL A 169 -1.35 -1.00 -23.11
C VAL A 169 -0.92 -1.78 -21.86
N ALA A 170 -1.80 -2.65 -21.35
CA ALA A 170 -1.51 -3.54 -20.24
C ALA A 170 -2.27 -4.85 -20.36
N ARG A 171 -1.69 -5.93 -19.84
CA ARG A 171 -2.34 -7.23 -19.67
C ARG A 171 -2.18 -7.73 -18.25
N VAL A 172 -3.22 -8.34 -17.71
CA VAL A 172 -3.17 -9.11 -16.47
C VAL A 172 -3.66 -10.52 -16.77
N THR A 173 -2.89 -11.50 -16.32
CA THR A 173 -3.24 -12.92 -16.45
C THR A 173 -4.09 -13.39 -15.28
N PRO A 174 -4.80 -14.54 -15.39
CA PRO A 174 -5.54 -15.13 -14.28
C PRO A 174 -4.66 -15.45 -13.05
N GLU A 175 -3.37 -15.72 -13.28
CA GLU A 175 -2.36 -15.92 -12.23
C GLU A 175 -1.86 -14.59 -11.62
N LEU A 176 -2.56 -13.48 -11.89
CA LEU A 176 -2.28 -12.13 -11.41
C LEU A 176 -0.91 -11.55 -11.81
N ALA A 177 -0.30 -12.09 -12.87
CA ALA A 177 0.90 -11.50 -13.46
C ALA A 177 0.52 -10.35 -14.40
N VAL A 178 1.18 -9.20 -14.21
CA VAL A 178 0.96 -7.94 -14.92
C VAL A 178 2.06 -7.72 -15.96
N PHE A 179 1.66 -7.38 -17.18
CA PHE A 179 2.55 -7.20 -18.33
C PHE A 179 2.31 -5.87 -19.03
N ARG A 180 3.38 -5.26 -19.55
CA ARG A 180 3.32 -4.07 -20.41
C ARG A 180 2.88 -4.43 -21.84
N GLN A 181 2.64 -3.41 -22.65
CA GLN A 181 2.35 -3.52 -24.09
C GLN A 181 3.38 -4.36 -24.86
N ASP A 182 4.66 -4.25 -24.53
CA ASP A 182 5.75 -4.98 -25.21
C ASP A 182 5.87 -6.45 -24.75
N GLY A 183 4.98 -6.90 -23.85
CA GLY A 183 5.00 -8.22 -23.26
C GLY A 183 6.01 -8.40 -22.12
N SER A 184 6.73 -7.34 -21.73
CA SER A 184 7.60 -7.39 -20.56
C SER A 184 6.79 -7.55 -19.28
N HIS A 185 7.27 -8.44 -18.41
CA HIS A 185 6.68 -8.65 -17.09
C HIS A 185 6.99 -7.45 -16.18
N VAL A 186 5.96 -6.95 -15.50
CA VAL A 186 6.09 -5.87 -14.52
C VAL A 186 6.21 -6.45 -13.11
N GLY A 187 5.37 -7.43 -12.80
CA GLY A 187 5.30 -8.07 -11.50
C GLY A 187 4.10 -9.01 -11.39
N THR A 188 4.02 -9.70 -10.27
CA THR A 188 2.91 -10.59 -9.93
C THR A 188 2.25 -10.11 -8.65
N ILE A 189 0.92 -10.09 -8.63
CA ILE A 189 0.20 -9.67 -7.43
C ILE A 189 0.13 -10.84 -6.46
N ALA A 190 0.79 -10.69 -5.32
CA ALA A 190 0.65 -11.56 -4.17
C ALA A 190 -0.57 -11.14 -3.33
N VAL A 191 -1.27 -12.12 -2.79
CA VAL A 191 -2.46 -11.95 -1.93
C VAL A 191 -2.12 -12.43 -0.53
N ASP A 192 -2.35 -11.60 0.48
CA ASP A 192 -2.03 -11.89 1.88
C ASP A 192 -3.10 -11.32 2.80
N ASP A 193 -3.93 -12.19 3.37
CA ASP A 193 -5.11 -11.86 4.17
C ASP A 193 -6.00 -10.77 3.51
N ASP A 194 -5.78 -9.51 3.88
CA ASP A 194 -6.53 -8.34 3.42
C ASP A 194 -5.73 -7.38 2.50
N GLU A 195 -4.47 -7.73 2.19
CA GLU A 195 -3.55 -6.91 1.39
C GLU A 195 -3.23 -7.57 0.06
N TYR A 196 -3.26 -6.78 -1.03
CA TYR A 196 -2.76 -7.18 -2.34
C TYR A 196 -1.46 -6.43 -2.61
N ARG A 197 -0.42 -7.12 -3.05
CA ARG A 197 0.91 -6.54 -3.27
C ARG A 197 1.40 -6.88 -4.66
N LEU A 198 1.69 -5.88 -5.48
CA LEU A 198 2.44 -6.12 -6.72
C LEU A 198 3.91 -6.31 -6.36
N GLU A 199 4.44 -7.48 -6.67
CA GLU A 199 5.84 -7.85 -6.43
C GLU A 199 6.58 -8.01 -7.76
N GLY A 200 7.72 -7.35 -7.87
CA GLY A 200 8.63 -7.45 -9.02
C GLY A 200 9.54 -8.67 -8.94
N GLU A 201 10.59 -8.65 -9.76
CA GLU A 201 11.63 -9.68 -9.72
C GLU A 201 12.26 -9.78 -8.32
N GLY A 202 12.50 -11.01 -7.86
CA GLY A 202 13.08 -11.28 -6.54
C GLY A 202 12.14 -11.01 -5.36
N GLY A 203 10.84 -10.78 -5.59
CA GLY A 203 9.87 -10.52 -4.53
C GLY A 203 9.93 -9.09 -3.97
N LEU A 204 10.59 -8.17 -4.70
CA LEU A 204 10.64 -6.76 -4.31
C LEU A 204 9.27 -6.13 -4.42
N LYS A 205 8.84 -5.42 -3.38
CA LYS A 205 7.51 -4.82 -3.34
C LYS A 205 7.47 -3.57 -4.21
N ILE A 206 6.57 -3.55 -5.19
CA ILE A 206 6.37 -2.39 -6.07
C ILE A 206 5.22 -1.52 -5.54
N LEU A 207 4.08 -2.15 -5.25
CA LEU A 207 2.84 -1.46 -4.92
C LEU A 207 2.06 -2.26 -3.89
N ALA A 208 1.46 -1.59 -2.92
CA ALA A 208 0.52 -2.20 -1.98
C ALA A 208 -0.89 -1.65 -2.16
N MET A 209 -1.88 -2.51 -1.97
CA MET A 209 -3.30 -2.20 -2.00
C MET A 209 -3.94 -2.71 -0.71
N ALA A 210 -4.47 -1.80 0.09
CA ALA A 210 -5.15 -2.15 1.34
C ALA A 210 -6.35 -1.23 1.58
N PRO A 211 -7.43 -1.73 2.20
CA PRO A 211 -8.53 -0.89 2.63
C PRO A 211 -8.06 0.13 3.66
N GLU A 212 -8.59 1.35 3.58
CA GLU A 212 -8.41 2.36 4.61
C GLU A 212 -9.17 1.93 5.88
N PRO A 213 -8.59 2.03 7.09
CA PRO A 213 -9.28 1.65 8.31
C PRO A 213 -10.63 2.38 8.46
N GLU A 214 -11.66 1.62 8.82
CA GLU A 214 -13.02 2.14 9.04
C GLU A 214 -13.69 2.74 7.78
N SER A 215 -13.14 2.47 6.60
CA SER A 215 -13.57 3.04 5.32
C SER A 215 -13.57 1.98 4.22
N ALA A 216 -14.48 2.09 3.27
CA ALA A 216 -14.51 1.24 2.07
C ALA A 216 -13.57 1.76 0.96
N VAL A 217 -12.80 2.81 1.24
CA VAL A 217 -11.81 3.36 0.31
C VAL A 217 -10.60 2.42 0.24
N LEU A 218 -10.21 2.04 -0.97
CA LEU A 218 -8.98 1.29 -1.21
C LEU A 218 -7.82 2.25 -1.40
N ILE A 219 -6.69 2.03 -0.73
CA ILE A 219 -5.50 2.89 -0.80
C ILE A 219 -4.37 2.14 -1.48
N PHE A 220 -3.69 2.84 -2.38
CA PHE A 220 -2.49 2.38 -3.05
C PHE A 220 -1.27 3.09 -2.47
N THR A 221 -0.25 2.34 -2.07
CA THR A 221 1.01 2.90 -1.55
C THR A 221 2.24 2.32 -2.25
N SER A 222 3.26 3.16 -2.43
CA SER A 222 4.56 2.79 -2.99
C SER A 222 5.67 3.53 -2.27
N MET A 223 6.90 3.01 -2.38
CA MET A 223 8.09 3.76 -2.03
C MET A 223 8.36 4.81 -3.11
N TYR A 224 8.53 6.06 -2.71
CA TYR A 224 8.97 7.17 -3.55
C TYR A 224 9.93 8.06 -2.75
N GLY A 225 11.12 8.33 -3.29
CA GLY A 225 12.13 9.13 -2.59
C GLY A 225 12.56 8.56 -1.22
N GLY A 226 12.44 7.23 -1.02
CA GLY A 226 12.71 6.57 0.26
C GLY A 226 11.63 6.74 1.32
N GLN A 227 10.47 7.28 0.95
CA GLN A 227 9.29 7.38 1.81
C GLN A 227 8.14 6.56 1.24
N LEU A 228 7.36 5.95 2.13
CA LEU A 228 6.11 5.29 1.74
C LEU A 228 5.06 6.38 1.50
N GLU A 229 4.63 6.52 0.26
CA GLU A 229 3.68 7.52 -0.17
C GLU A 229 2.40 6.88 -0.73
N LYS A 230 1.31 7.64 -0.65
CA LYS A 230 0.05 7.28 -1.29
C LYS A 230 0.15 7.60 -2.78
N CYS A 231 -0.11 6.62 -3.62
CA CYS A 231 -0.01 6.76 -5.09
C CYS A 231 -1.38 6.83 -5.76
N ALA A 232 -2.40 6.25 -5.14
CA ALA A 232 -3.77 6.36 -5.59
C ALA A 232 -4.75 6.03 -4.46
N LYS A 233 -6.03 6.28 -4.71
CA LYS A 233 -7.15 5.69 -3.95
C LYS A 233 -8.30 5.34 -4.88
N VAL A 234 -9.10 4.37 -4.47
CA VAL A 234 -10.35 4.03 -5.14
C VAL A 234 -11.48 4.28 -4.16
N LEU A 235 -12.41 5.13 -4.55
CA LEU A 235 -13.65 5.34 -3.82
C LEU A 235 -14.69 4.36 -4.34
N PRO A 236 -15.43 3.69 -3.45
CA PRO A 236 -16.54 2.83 -3.84
C PRO A 236 -17.67 3.67 -4.46
N PRO A 237 -18.58 3.04 -5.21
CA PRO A 237 -19.80 3.67 -5.70
C PRO A 237 -20.60 4.28 -4.55
N GLY A 238 -21.11 5.49 -4.75
CA GLY A 238 -21.85 6.19 -3.71
C GLY A 238 -22.17 7.64 -4.06
N PRO A 239 -22.82 8.38 -3.13
CA PRO A 239 -23.19 9.77 -3.35
C PRO A 239 -21.99 10.71 -3.57
N ASP A 240 -20.81 10.28 -3.15
CA ASP A 240 -19.56 11.02 -3.27
C ASP A 240 -18.81 10.72 -4.59
N THR A 241 -19.29 9.77 -5.40
CA THR A 241 -18.77 9.50 -6.74
C THR A 241 -19.67 10.11 -7.81
N SER A 242 -19.05 10.52 -8.91
CA SER A 242 -19.76 10.98 -10.10
C SER A 242 -19.12 10.31 -11.30
N PRO A 243 -19.83 9.38 -11.97
CA PRO A 243 -21.19 8.91 -11.67
C PRO A 243 -21.29 8.13 -10.33
N PRO A 244 -22.48 8.11 -9.67
CA PRO A 244 -22.65 7.46 -8.37
C PRO A 244 -22.55 5.93 -8.44
N ASP A 245 -22.87 5.35 -9.59
CA ASP A 245 -22.82 3.90 -9.84
C ASP A 245 -21.45 3.46 -10.39
N HIS A 246 -20.40 4.23 -10.11
CA HIS A 246 -19.05 3.97 -10.59
C HIS A 246 -18.06 4.01 -9.43
N PHE A 247 -17.04 3.14 -9.51
CA PHE A 247 -15.82 3.33 -8.75
C PHE A 247 -15.08 4.55 -9.28
N LEU A 248 -14.59 5.41 -8.38
CA LEU A 248 -13.74 6.53 -8.75
C LEU A 248 -12.30 6.23 -8.35
N VAL A 249 -11.44 6.07 -9.35
CA VAL A 249 -10.00 5.89 -9.15
C VAL A 249 -9.32 7.25 -9.26
N GLU A 250 -8.73 7.71 -8.16
CA GLU A 250 -7.94 8.94 -8.11
C GLU A 250 -6.46 8.60 -7.97
N VAL A 251 -5.71 8.85 -9.05
CA VAL A 251 -4.28 8.60 -9.18
C VAL A 251 -3.50 9.88 -8.92
N MET A 252 -2.48 9.82 -8.08
CA MET A 252 -1.65 10.97 -7.69
C MET A 252 -0.76 11.44 -8.86
N PRO A 253 -0.21 12.67 -8.81
CA PRO A 253 0.61 13.18 -9.90
C PRO A 253 1.85 12.31 -10.09
N SER A 254 2.30 12.22 -11.34
CA SER A 254 3.46 11.40 -11.76
C SER A 254 3.31 9.88 -11.56
N VAL A 255 2.12 9.40 -11.17
CA VAL A 255 1.81 7.97 -11.10
C VAL A 255 1.11 7.54 -12.39
N ASP A 256 1.50 6.37 -12.91
CA ASP A 256 0.92 5.79 -14.10
C ASP A 256 -0.50 5.26 -13.83
N THR A 257 -1.49 5.83 -14.51
CA THR A 257 -2.90 5.46 -14.31
C THR A 257 -3.20 4.03 -14.75
N VAL A 258 -2.53 3.53 -15.79
CA VAL A 258 -2.73 2.18 -16.33
C VAL A 258 -2.24 1.13 -15.34
N LEU A 259 -1.10 1.38 -14.66
CA LEU A 259 -0.61 0.49 -13.60
C LEU A 259 -1.63 0.36 -12.45
N ILE A 260 -2.13 1.50 -11.95
CA ILE A 260 -3.11 1.50 -10.85
C ILE A 260 -4.39 0.77 -11.26
N LEU A 261 -4.89 1.03 -12.46
CA LEU A 261 -6.09 0.37 -12.99
C LEU A 261 -5.90 -1.13 -13.15
N ALA A 262 -4.78 -1.58 -13.75
CA ALA A 262 -4.50 -2.99 -13.94
C ALA A 262 -4.48 -3.74 -12.59
N CYS A 263 -3.80 -3.18 -11.58
CA CYS A 263 -3.74 -3.75 -10.24
C CYS A 263 -5.11 -3.75 -9.55
N PHE A 264 -5.89 -2.66 -9.67
CA PHE A 264 -7.24 -2.58 -9.11
C PHE A 264 -8.18 -3.63 -9.72
N LEU A 265 -8.21 -3.72 -11.05
CA LEU A 265 -9.06 -4.67 -11.77
C LEU A 265 -8.67 -6.11 -11.45
N ALA A 266 -7.37 -6.41 -11.36
CA ALA A 266 -6.87 -7.71 -10.96
C ALA A 266 -7.42 -8.13 -9.58
N ARG A 267 -7.40 -7.21 -8.60
CA ARG A 267 -7.99 -7.47 -7.28
C ARG A 267 -9.49 -7.74 -7.37
N VAL A 268 -10.23 -6.93 -8.12
CA VAL A 268 -11.70 -7.09 -8.23
C VAL A 268 -12.05 -8.43 -8.88
N VAL A 269 -11.43 -8.75 -10.02
CA VAL A 269 -11.65 -10.01 -10.72
C VAL A 269 -11.24 -11.21 -9.87
N HIS A 270 -10.14 -11.10 -9.13
CA HIS A 270 -9.72 -12.17 -8.22
C HIS A 270 -10.75 -12.43 -7.11
N LEU A 271 -11.25 -11.37 -6.46
CA LEU A 271 -12.27 -11.50 -5.41
C LEU A 271 -13.56 -12.12 -5.94
N LEU A 272 -14.06 -11.64 -7.09
CA LEU A 272 -15.27 -12.17 -7.70
C LEU A 272 -15.17 -13.65 -8.06
N ASN A 273 -13.99 -14.10 -8.50
CA ASN A 273 -13.76 -15.51 -8.83
C ASN A 273 -13.46 -16.38 -7.60
N SER A 274 -13.12 -15.79 -6.46
CA SER A 274 -12.80 -16.53 -5.22
C SER A 274 -14.05 -16.85 -4.38
N ASP A 275 -15.15 -16.12 -4.59
CA ASP A 275 -16.40 -16.33 -3.87
C ASP A 275 -17.22 -17.54 -4.39
N ASP A 276 -16.80 -18.16 -5.50
CA ASP A 276 -17.46 -19.32 -6.14
C ASP A 276 -16.95 -20.69 -5.63
N ASP A 277 -15.90 -20.73 -4.80
CA ASP A 277 -15.29 -21.96 -4.21
C ASP A 277 -15.71 -22.23 -2.76
#